data_AF-A0A7C4IJY9-F1
#
_entry.id   AF-A0A7C4IJY9-F1
#
_cell.length_a   1.000
_cell.length_b   1.000
_cell.length_c   1.000
_cell.angle_alpha   90.00
_cell.angle_beta   90.00
_cell.angle_gamma   90.00
#
_symmetry.space_group_name_H-M   'P 1'
#
loop_
_entity.id
_entity.type
_entity.pdbx_description
1 polymer ?
#
loop_
_entity_poly.entity_id
_entity_poly.type
_entity_poly.pdbx_seq_one_letter_code
_entity_poly.pdbx_strand_id
1 'polypeptide(L)'
;MHLVRRLSPEQRELELKKVQLAALESLLAQRQQELDERRTALEAFEKRYLELIRARRLKLDELLERLGQLHAQKVRRKRDPSRPPRMPPPHPRPPAAQRPVPAPGPPDDDPDADPTLKALFRAVALAVHPDQARDEADRARRHAAMIRANSAYAGGDIQALTAILTEWQYAPEHVDGADVGAELVRVIRRIALCQQRLPAVEKQLADLQHDPLMDMLRMSQEAQRFGRDMLAEKAAALDEEIAAAQAMLRRMQAGDGSR
;
A
#
# COMPACT_ATOMS: atom_id res chain seq x y z
N MET A 1 -27.99 4.26 56.72
CA MET A 1 -27.23 5.40 56.16
C MET A 1 -26.32 4.89 55.04
N HIS A 2 -26.71 5.08 53.78
CA HIS A 2 -25.83 4.75 52.65
C HIS A 2 -24.83 5.89 52.47
N LEU A 3 -23.59 5.66 52.91
CA LEU A 3 -22.46 6.52 52.59
C LEU A 3 -22.24 6.47 51.08
N VAL A 4 -22.78 7.46 50.36
CA VAL A 4 -22.42 7.71 48.96
C VAL A 4 -20.94 8.05 48.96
N ARG A 5 -20.10 7.06 48.63
CA ARG A 5 -18.64 7.22 48.52
C ARG A 5 -18.39 8.21 47.39
N ARG A 6 -18.20 9.49 47.73
CA ARG A 6 -17.93 10.55 46.76
C ARG A 6 -16.58 10.25 46.11
N LEU A 7 -16.59 9.94 44.82
CA LEU A 7 -15.38 9.77 44.01
C LEU A 7 -14.51 11.01 44.12
N SER A 8 -13.19 10.82 44.24
CA SER A 8 -12.22 11.92 44.16
C SER A 8 -12.28 12.58 42.77
N PRO A 9 -11.82 13.83 42.62
CA PRO A 9 -11.73 14.48 41.32
C PRO A 9 -10.97 13.63 40.28
N GLU A 10 -9.87 13.00 40.68
CA GLU A 10 -9.05 12.14 39.84
C GLU A 10 -9.80 10.88 39.40
N GLN A 11 -10.60 10.27 40.30
CA GLN A 11 -11.43 9.12 39.97
C GLN A 11 -12.55 9.48 38.98
N ARG A 12 -13.15 10.67 39.11
CA ARG A 12 -14.17 11.14 38.16
C ARG A 12 -13.57 11.39 36.78
N GLU A 13 -12.41 12.05 36.72
CA GLU A 13 -11.71 12.28 35.45
C GLU A 13 -11.31 10.95 34.80
N LEU A 14 -10.81 9.98 35.59
CA LEU A 14 -10.50 8.65 35.10
C LEU A 14 -11.70 7.96 34.46
N GLU A 15 -12.87 7.97 35.10
CA GLU A 15 -14.08 7.39 34.53
C GLU A 15 -14.51 8.10 33.23
N LEU A 16 -14.43 9.43 33.18
CA LEU A 16 -14.70 10.20 31.95
C LEU A 16 -13.73 9.82 30.82
N LYS A 17 -12.43 9.73 31.11
CA LYS A 17 -11.42 9.33 30.14
C LYS A 17 -11.61 7.87 29.70
N LYS A 18 -12.02 6.95 30.58
CA LYS A 18 -12.33 5.56 30.20
C LYS A 18 -13.48 5.49 29.19
N VAL A 19 -14.55 6.25 29.40
CA VAL A 19 -15.66 6.33 28.44
C VAL A 19 -15.18 6.90 27.10
N GLN A 20 -14.37 7.98 27.13
CA GLN A 20 -13.77 8.55 25.92
C GLN A 20 -12.88 7.54 25.18
N LEU A 21 -12.04 6.82 25.91
CA LEU A 21 -11.15 5.80 25.36
C LEU A 21 -11.96 4.69 24.70
N ALA A 22 -12.95 4.14 25.38
CA ALA A 22 -13.80 3.07 24.84
C ALA A 22 -14.49 3.49 23.54
N ALA A 23 -14.98 4.72 23.46
CA ALA A 23 -15.58 5.26 22.24
C ALA A 23 -14.56 5.36 21.08
N LEU A 24 -13.34 5.84 21.35
CA LEU A 24 -12.28 5.94 20.35
C LEU A 24 -11.76 4.57 19.90
N GLU A 25 -11.58 3.63 20.82
CA GLU A 25 -11.18 2.25 20.51
C GLU A 25 -12.23 1.56 19.65
N SER A 26 -13.51 1.70 19.98
CA SER A 26 -14.61 1.16 19.17
C SER A 26 -14.65 1.76 17.76
N LEU A 27 -14.46 3.08 17.63
CA LEU A 27 -14.43 3.74 16.33
C LEU A 27 -13.22 3.30 15.50
N LEU A 28 -12.03 3.25 16.11
CA LEU A 28 -10.82 2.79 15.43
C LEU A 28 -10.97 1.33 14.95
N ALA A 29 -11.51 0.44 15.79
CA ALA A 29 -11.78 -0.94 15.43
C ALA A 29 -12.75 -1.04 14.25
N GLN A 30 -13.84 -0.28 14.26
CA GLN A 30 -14.81 -0.23 13.17
C GLN A 30 -14.16 0.22 11.85
N ARG A 31 -13.35 1.28 11.88
CA ARG A 31 -12.67 1.80 10.67
C ARG A 31 -11.60 0.85 10.16
N GLN A 32 -10.87 0.18 11.05
CA GLN A 32 -9.89 -0.82 10.65
C GLN A 32 -10.56 -2.02 9.99
N GLN A 33 -11.68 -2.50 10.55
CA GLN A 33 -12.46 -3.58 9.95
C GLN A 33 -12.98 -3.18 8.56
N GLU A 34 -13.54 -1.97 8.40
CA GLU A 34 -14.00 -1.45 7.10
C GLU A 34 -12.85 -1.41 6.07
N LEU A 35 -11.65 -1.01 6.51
CA LEU A 35 -10.48 -0.98 5.66
C LEU A 35 -10.05 -2.38 5.20
N ASP A 36 -10.00 -3.34 6.12
CA ASP A 36 -9.58 -4.72 5.85
C ASP A 36 -10.59 -5.43 4.93
N GLU A 37 -11.89 -5.22 5.14
CA GLU A 37 -12.95 -5.72 4.26
C GLU A 37 -12.81 -5.19 2.84
N ARG A 38 -12.57 -3.87 2.67
CA ARG A 38 -12.38 -3.25 1.35
C ARG A 38 -11.13 -3.74 0.64
N ARG A 39 -10.01 -3.89 1.36
CA ARG A 39 -8.76 -4.43 0.80
C ARG A 39 -8.95 -5.86 0.32
N THR A 40 -9.54 -6.70 1.17
CA THR A 40 -9.80 -8.11 0.82
C THR A 40 -10.70 -8.22 -0.42
N ALA A 41 -11.75 -7.41 -0.50
CA ALA A 41 -12.63 -7.39 -1.67
C ALA A 41 -11.89 -6.92 -2.94
N LEU A 42 -11.03 -5.91 -2.82
CA LEU A 42 -10.22 -5.41 -3.93
C LEU A 42 -9.22 -6.45 -4.43
N GLU A 43 -8.48 -7.09 -3.53
CA GLU A 43 -7.49 -8.13 -3.86
C GLU A 43 -8.15 -9.33 -4.57
N ALA A 44 -9.31 -9.78 -4.07
CA ALA A 44 -10.06 -10.85 -4.69
C ALA A 44 -10.54 -10.46 -6.11
N PHE A 45 -10.99 -9.22 -6.28
CA PHE A 45 -11.39 -8.70 -7.59
C PHE A 45 -10.20 -8.54 -8.54
N GLU A 46 -9.08 -8.02 -8.06
CA GLU A 46 -7.85 -7.86 -8.84
C GLU A 46 -7.38 -9.20 -9.38
N LYS A 47 -7.30 -10.22 -8.51
CA LYS A 47 -6.90 -11.56 -8.90
C LYS A 47 -7.79 -12.10 -10.03
N ARG A 48 -9.11 -11.99 -9.86
CA ARG A 48 -10.09 -12.44 -10.85
C ARG A 48 -10.00 -11.66 -12.16
N TYR A 49 -9.77 -10.35 -12.08
CA TYR A 49 -9.56 -9.49 -13.23
C TYR A 49 -8.30 -9.90 -14.00
N LEU A 50 -7.18 -10.13 -13.31
CA LEU A 50 -5.93 -10.57 -13.94
C LEU A 50 -6.09 -11.95 -14.60
N GLU A 51 -6.74 -12.90 -13.93
CA GLU A 51 -6.99 -14.24 -14.48
C GLU A 51 -7.85 -14.21 -15.76
N LEU A 52 -8.93 -13.42 -15.77
CA LEU A 52 -9.85 -13.38 -16.91
C LEU A 52 -9.36 -12.48 -18.04
N ILE A 53 -8.76 -11.33 -17.73
CA ILE A 53 -8.56 -10.26 -18.71
C ILE A 53 -7.10 -10.17 -19.18
N ARG A 54 -6.10 -10.42 -18.32
CA ARG A 54 -4.69 -10.13 -18.63
C ARG A 54 -4.18 -10.93 -19.83
N ALA A 55 -4.38 -12.25 -19.83
CA ALA A 55 -3.93 -13.12 -20.91
C ALA A 55 -4.59 -12.76 -22.26
N ARG A 56 -5.87 -12.40 -22.22
CA ARG A 56 -6.64 -12.00 -23.41
C ARG A 56 -6.14 -10.69 -23.99
N ARG A 57 -5.91 -9.67 -23.17
CA ARG A 57 -5.34 -8.39 -23.61
C ARG A 57 -3.98 -8.57 -24.25
N LEU A 58 -3.07 -9.30 -23.59
CA LEU A 58 -1.74 -9.57 -24.15
C LEU A 58 -1.81 -10.27 -25.52
N LYS A 59 -2.71 -11.26 -25.65
CA LYS A 59 -2.92 -11.96 -26.93
C LYS A 59 -3.49 -11.04 -28.01
N LEU A 60 -4.42 -10.17 -27.66
CA LEU A 60 -4.98 -9.19 -28.58
C LEU A 60 -3.91 -8.20 -29.05
N ASP A 61 -3.12 -7.66 -28.13
CA ASP A 61 -2.03 -6.73 -28.43
C ASP A 61 -1.01 -7.34 -29.39
N GLU A 62 -0.60 -8.60 -29.14
CA GLU A 62 0.29 -9.36 -30.02
C GLU A 62 -0.29 -9.52 -31.44
N LEU A 63 -1.58 -9.79 -31.56
CA LEU A 63 -2.25 -9.93 -32.85
C LEU A 63 -2.36 -8.61 -33.59
N LEU A 64 -2.70 -7.53 -32.88
CA LEU A 64 -2.78 -6.19 -33.45
C LEU A 64 -1.40 -5.71 -33.93
N GLU A 65 -0.34 -5.98 -33.17
CA GLU A 65 1.03 -5.67 -33.58
C GLU A 65 1.40 -6.41 -34.88
N ARG A 66 1.13 -7.72 -34.95
CA ARG A 66 1.38 -8.52 -36.15
C ARG A 66 0.61 -8.01 -37.37
N LEU A 67 -0.66 -7.63 -37.19
CA LEU A 67 -1.45 -7.00 -38.25
C LEU A 67 -0.81 -5.69 -38.72
N GLY A 68 -0.37 -4.84 -37.80
CA GLY A 68 0.35 -3.59 -38.10
C GLY A 68 1.64 -3.84 -38.89
N GLN A 69 2.43 -4.84 -38.50
CA GLN A 69 3.66 -5.22 -39.21
C GLN A 69 3.37 -5.70 -40.64
N LEU A 70 2.37 -6.57 -40.84
CA LEU A 70 1.97 -7.04 -42.18
C LEU A 70 1.42 -5.90 -43.05
N HIS A 71 0.62 -5.00 -42.49
CA HIS A 71 0.15 -3.79 -43.18
C HIS A 71 1.35 -2.96 -43.65
N ALA A 72 2.31 -2.67 -42.77
CA ALA A 72 3.50 -1.89 -43.10
C ALA A 72 4.36 -2.57 -44.19
N GLN A 73 4.53 -3.89 -44.13
CA GLN A 73 5.28 -4.65 -45.14
C GLN A 73 4.61 -4.59 -46.51
N LYS A 74 3.27 -4.73 -46.58
CA LYS A 74 2.53 -4.61 -47.85
C LYS A 74 2.62 -3.20 -48.45
N VAL A 75 2.52 -2.17 -47.62
CA VAL A 75 2.72 -0.77 -48.08
C VAL A 75 4.14 -0.57 -48.62
N ARG A 76 5.17 -1.16 -47.98
CA ARG A 76 6.54 -1.12 -48.49
C ARG A 76 6.71 -1.87 -49.82
N ARG A 77 6.13 -3.07 -49.97
CA ARG A 77 6.21 -3.87 -51.22
C ARG A 77 5.48 -3.22 -52.40
N LYS A 78 4.38 -2.51 -52.17
CA LYS A 78 3.61 -1.79 -53.21
C LYS A 78 4.25 -0.45 -53.63
N ARG A 79 5.29 -0.01 -52.93
CA ARG A 79 5.99 1.24 -53.23
C ARG A 79 7.11 0.96 -54.24
N ASP A 80 7.05 1.65 -55.37
CA ASP A 80 8.00 1.58 -56.49
C ASP A 80 9.49 1.70 -56.04
N PRO A 81 10.44 0.87 -56.52
CA PRO A 81 11.85 0.89 -56.09
C PRO A 81 12.59 2.20 -56.41
N SER A 82 12.02 3.06 -57.25
CA SER A 82 12.61 4.30 -57.74
C SER A 82 12.73 5.43 -56.71
N ARG A 83 12.25 5.24 -55.47
CA ARG A 83 12.28 6.28 -54.43
C ARG A 83 13.24 5.86 -53.30
N PRO A 84 14.34 6.60 -53.07
CA PRO A 84 15.35 6.20 -52.10
C PRO A 84 14.75 6.08 -50.69
N PRO A 85 15.28 5.16 -49.85
CA PRO A 85 14.78 4.98 -48.50
C PRO A 85 15.00 6.27 -47.72
N ARG A 86 13.92 6.86 -47.22
CA ARG A 86 14.00 7.96 -46.26
C ARG A 86 14.47 7.33 -44.95
N MET A 87 15.73 7.58 -44.56
CA MET A 87 16.21 7.23 -43.23
C MET A 87 15.25 7.83 -42.20
N PRO A 88 14.71 7.03 -41.25
CA PRO A 88 14.05 7.61 -40.10
C PRO A 88 15.08 8.45 -39.32
N PRO A 89 14.70 9.62 -38.78
CA PRO A 89 15.58 10.34 -37.86
C PRO A 89 15.91 9.44 -36.66
N PRO A 90 17.12 9.55 -36.08
CA PRO A 90 17.49 8.77 -34.91
C PRO A 90 16.52 9.07 -33.77
N HIS A 91 15.89 8.02 -33.23
CA HIS A 91 15.19 8.12 -31.96
C HIS A 91 16.22 8.42 -30.85
N PRO A 92 15.95 9.37 -29.95
CA PRO A 92 16.80 9.56 -28.78
C PRO A 92 16.78 8.29 -27.93
N ARG A 93 17.96 7.90 -27.46
CA ARG A 93 18.16 6.79 -26.52
C ARG A 93 17.30 7.02 -25.26
N PRO A 94 16.67 5.99 -24.69
CA PRO A 94 16.22 6.07 -23.30
C PRO A 94 17.45 6.27 -22.39
N PRO A 95 17.37 7.08 -21.32
CA PRO A 95 18.45 7.19 -20.37
C PRO A 95 18.73 5.82 -19.75
N ALA A 96 20.02 5.57 -19.52
CA ALA A 96 20.50 4.36 -18.89
C ALA A 96 19.74 4.08 -17.60
N ALA A 97 19.30 2.83 -17.45
CA ALA A 97 18.87 2.28 -16.18
C ALA A 97 19.94 2.59 -15.13
N GLN A 98 19.48 3.17 -14.02
CA GLN A 98 20.30 3.41 -12.85
C GLN A 98 20.85 2.06 -12.36
N ARG A 99 22.17 2.02 -12.13
CA ARG A 99 22.83 0.88 -11.49
C ARG A 99 22.24 0.70 -10.09
N PRO A 100 22.12 -0.54 -9.59
CA PRO A 100 21.81 -0.76 -8.18
C PRO A 100 22.91 -0.14 -7.31
N VAL A 101 22.50 0.66 -6.35
CA VAL A 101 23.36 1.20 -5.28
C VAL A 101 23.71 0.04 -4.34
N PRO A 102 24.99 -0.18 -3.99
CA PRO A 102 25.36 -1.18 -2.99
C PRO A 102 24.85 -0.78 -1.60
N ALA A 103 24.42 -1.78 -0.82
CA ALA A 103 23.99 -1.62 0.56
C ALA A 103 25.14 -1.08 1.44
N PRO A 104 24.92 -0.09 2.32
CA PRO A 104 25.86 0.23 3.38
C PRO A 104 25.59 -0.63 4.62
N GLY A 105 26.67 -1.19 5.20
CA GLY A 105 26.66 -1.82 6.51
C GLY A 105 26.55 -0.80 7.66
N PRO A 106 26.48 -1.25 8.93
CA PRO A 106 26.40 -0.37 10.08
C PRO A 106 27.81 -0.07 10.66
N PRO A 107 27.93 0.82 11.67
CA PRO A 107 27.60 2.24 11.64
C PRO A 107 28.78 3.10 12.19
N ASP A 108 28.91 4.35 11.72
CA ASP A 108 29.19 5.55 12.56
C ASP A 108 29.71 6.75 11.74
N ASP A 109 30.19 6.57 10.51
CA ASP A 109 30.81 7.65 9.73
C ASP A 109 30.17 7.84 8.33
N ASP A 110 28.85 8.00 8.25
CA ASP A 110 28.23 8.51 7.01
C ASP A 110 27.87 10.00 7.15
N PRO A 111 28.72 10.92 6.67
CA PRO A 111 28.48 12.36 6.69
C PRO A 111 27.31 12.81 5.79
N ASP A 112 26.79 11.97 4.88
CA ASP A 112 25.73 12.33 3.92
C ASP A 112 24.32 11.90 4.34
N ALA A 113 24.16 11.13 5.44
CA ALA A 113 22.84 10.73 5.91
C ALA A 113 22.00 11.92 6.43
N ASP A 114 20.73 11.97 5.99
CA ASP A 114 19.75 13.03 6.26
C ASP A 114 19.72 13.44 7.75
N PRO A 115 19.98 14.71 8.09
CA PRO A 115 19.96 15.22 9.46
C PRO A 115 18.67 14.87 10.22
N THR A 116 17.55 14.81 9.51
CA THR A 116 16.22 14.51 10.06
C THR A 116 16.11 13.05 10.48
N LEU A 117 16.63 12.13 9.65
CA LEU A 117 16.63 10.70 9.92
C LEU A 117 17.54 10.36 11.11
N LYS A 118 18.72 10.98 11.19
CA LYS A 118 19.65 10.85 12.32
C LYS A 118 19.03 11.36 13.63
N ALA A 119 18.39 12.52 13.60
CA ALA A 119 17.74 13.09 14.78
C ALA A 119 16.59 12.19 15.27
N LEU A 120 15.78 11.68 14.34
CA LEU A 120 14.66 10.79 14.65
C LEU A 120 15.13 9.45 15.23
N PHE A 121 16.15 8.84 14.63
CA PHE A 121 16.73 7.60 15.14
C PHE A 121 17.35 7.78 16.54
N ARG A 122 18.05 8.90 16.79
CA ARG A 122 18.55 9.22 18.15
C ARG A 122 17.41 9.35 19.17
N ALA A 123 16.29 9.98 18.79
CA ALA A 123 15.12 10.08 19.66
C ALA A 123 14.52 8.69 19.96
N VAL A 124 14.44 7.80 18.96
CA VAL A 124 14.01 6.40 19.14
C VAL A 124 14.96 5.65 20.05
N ALA A 125 16.26 5.68 19.75
CA ALA A 125 17.28 4.97 20.51
C ALA A 125 17.29 5.40 21.99
N LEU A 126 17.11 6.70 22.26
CA LEU A 126 17.01 7.20 23.63
C LEU A 126 15.75 6.68 24.35
N ALA A 127 14.63 6.53 23.65
CA ALA A 127 13.38 6.05 24.22
C ALA A 127 13.39 4.53 24.49
N VAL A 128 14.03 3.75 23.61
CA VAL A 128 13.96 2.27 23.62
C VAL A 128 15.23 1.61 24.14
N HIS A 129 16.17 2.37 24.71
CA HIS A 129 17.47 1.83 25.12
C HIS A 129 17.34 0.73 26.19
N PRO A 130 17.95 -0.46 26.00
CA PRO A 130 17.83 -1.59 26.93
C PRO A 130 18.48 -1.34 28.30
N ASP A 131 19.41 -0.38 28.43
CA ASP A 131 20.01 -0.04 29.73
C ASP A 131 19.10 0.82 30.62
N GLN A 132 17.99 1.30 30.09
CA GLN A 132 16.93 1.91 30.89
C GLN A 132 15.88 0.87 31.35
N ALA A 133 16.14 -0.42 31.13
CA ALA A 133 15.24 -1.50 31.52
C ALA A 133 15.18 -1.69 33.04
N ARG A 134 13.99 -2.03 33.52
CA ARG A 134 13.69 -2.18 34.96
C ARG A 134 13.67 -3.63 35.42
N ASP A 135 13.31 -4.52 34.51
CA ASP A 135 13.32 -5.96 34.69
C ASP A 135 13.74 -6.64 33.38
N GLU A 136 13.93 -7.96 33.42
CA GLU A 136 14.39 -8.73 32.27
C GLU A 136 13.37 -8.74 31.13
N ALA A 137 12.06 -8.66 31.45
CA ALA A 137 11.01 -8.61 30.43
C ALA A 137 11.00 -7.25 29.71
N ASP A 138 11.24 -6.16 30.42
CA ASP A 138 11.38 -4.81 29.88
C ASP A 138 12.66 -4.68 29.06
N ARG A 139 13.76 -5.31 29.51
CA ARG A 139 15.02 -5.38 28.77
C ARG A 139 14.82 -6.08 27.44
N ALA A 140 14.11 -7.21 27.43
CA ALA A 140 13.79 -7.95 26.21
C ALA A 140 12.92 -7.13 25.25
N ARG A 141 11.89 -6.42 25.75
CA ARG A 141 11.03 -5.53 24.93
C ARG A 141 11.81 -4.37 24.32
N ARG A 142 12.61 -3.66 25.13
CA ARG A 142 13.49 -2.56 24.71
C ARG A 142 14.51 -3.01 23.67
N HIS A 143 15.12 -4.17 23.90
CA HIS A 143 16.06 -4.78 22.96
C HIS A 143 15.39 -5.12 21.62
N ALA A 144 14.20 -5.73 21.64
CA ALA A 144 13.45 -6.02 20.41
C ALA A 144 13.07 -4.74 19.64
N ALA A 145 12.67 -3.68 20.35
CA ALA A 145 12.38 -2.39 19.74
C ALA A 145 13.62 -1.69 19.17
N MET A 146 14.77 -1.79 19.84
CA MET A 146 16.04 -1.28 19.35
C MET A 146 16.47 -2.00 18.06
N ILE A 147 16.28 -3.32 17.97
CA ILE A 147 16.54 -4.09 16.74
C ILE A 147 15.66 -3.58 15.59
N ARG A 148 14.35 -3.36 15.84
CA ARG A 148 13.44 -2.79 14.83
C ARG A 148 13.87 -1.38 14.41
N ALA A 149 14.29 -0.55 15.36
CA ALA A 149 14.75 0.81 15.09
C ALA A 149 16.02 0.83 14.24
N ASN A 150 17.01 -0.01 14.57
CA ASN A 150 18.23 -0.15 13.79
C ASN A 150 17.94 -0.58 12.35
N SER A 151 17.01 -1.53 12.16
CA SER A 151 16.59 -2.01 10.85
C SER A 151 15.90 -0.91 10.03
N ALA A 152 15.00 -0.15 10.66
CA ALA A 152 14.30 0.98 10.03
C ALA A 152 15.27 2.10 9.63
N TYR A 153 16.25 2.42 10.49
CA TYR A 153 17.27 3.41 10.19
C TYR A 153 18.17 2.99 9.03
N ALA A 154 18.62 1.74 8.99
CA ALA A 154 19.41 1.19 7.88
C ALA A 154 18.65 1.23 6.54
N GLY A 155 17.33 1.09 6.56
CA GLY A 155 16.47 1.22 5.38
C GLY A 155 16.07 2.66 5.02
N GLY A 156 16.48 3.66 5.81
CA GLY A 156 16.02 5.04 5.63
C GLY A 156 14.52 5.25 5.90
N ASP A 157 13.88 4.33 6.63
CA ASP A 157 12.43 4.30 6.82
C ASP A 157 12.01 5.22 7.98
N ILE A 158 11.81 6.49 7.64
CA ILE A 158 11.32 7.53 8.55
C ILE A 158 9.96 7.16 9.15
N GLN A 159 9.08 6.50 8.38
CA GLN A 159 7.75 6.12 8.87
C GLN A 159 7.85 5.03 9.93
N ALA A 160 8.68 4.01 9.71
CA ALA A 160 8.92 2.96 10.69
C ALA A 160 9.57 3.51 11.97
N LEU A 161 10.55 4.42 11.87
CA LEU A 161 11.15 5.06 13.05
C LEU A 161 10.14 5.92 13.83
N THR A 162 9.30 6.68 13.14
CA THR A 162 8.23 7.48 13.76
C THR A 162 7.20 6.57 14.44
N ALA A 163 6.86 5.44 13.81
CA ALA A 163 5.95 4.45 14.37
C ALA A 163 6.51 3.82 15.65
N ILE A 164 7.79 3.44 15.67
CA ILE A 164 8.45 2.89 16.86
C ILE A 164 8.52 3.94 17.98
N LEU A 165 8.90 5.18 17.66
CA LEU A 165 8.94 6.26 18.65
C LEU A 165 7.57 6.50 19.29
N THR A 166 6.54 6.53 18.44
CA THR A 166 5.14 6.68 18.85
C THR A 166 4.71 5.52 19.74
N GLU A 167 4.95 4.28 19.30
CA GLU A 167 4.63 3.06 20.05
C GLU A 167 5.20 3.14 21.48
N TRP A 168 6.44 3.59 21.63
CA TRP A 168 7.11 3.68 22.93
C TRP A 168 6.73 4.88 23.78
N GLN A 169 6.52 6.05 23.18
CA GLN A 169 6.11 7.26 23.91
C GLN A 169 4.68 7.15 24.46
N TYR A 170 3.80 6.44 23.75
CA TYR A 170 2.40 6.28 24.12
C TYR A 170 2.06 4.92 24.74
N ALA A 171 3.03 4.03 24.89
CA ALA A 171 2.86 2.74 25.56
C ALA A 171 2.36 2.95 27.02
N PRO A 172 1.10 2.61 27.33
CA PRO A 172 0.53 2.78 28.67
C PRO A 172 1.18 1.83 29.68
N GLU A 173 1.68 0.68 29.24
CA GLU A 173 2.42 -0.28 30.07
C GLU A 173 3.69 0.28 30.74
N HIS A 174 4.24 1.42 30.28
CA HIS A 174 5.41 2.07 30.88
C HIS A 174 5.09 3.06 32.00
N VAL A 175 3.81 3.26 32.34
CA VAL A 175 3.42 4.12 33.47
C VAL A 175 3.41 3.30 34.76
N ASP A 176 4.29 3.65 35.70
CA ASP A 176 4.39 3.00 37.01
C ASP A 176 3.24 3.39 37.95
N GLY A 177 2.88 2.47 38.85
CA GLY A 177 1.89 2.72 39.91
C GLY A 177 0.53 2.09 39.63
N ALA A 178 -0.07 1.57 40.71
CA ALA A 178 -1.44 1.04 40.73
C ALA A 178 -2.46 2.07 41.27
N ASP A 179 -2.02 3.32 41.49
CA ASP A 179 -2.87 4.40 41.94
C ASP A 179 -3.69 4.99 40.78
N VAL A 180 -4.72 5.75 41.15
CA VAL A 180 -5.67 6.38 40.22
C VAL A 180 -4.96 7.33 39.24
N GLY A 181 -3.90 8.01 39.68
CA GLY A 181 -3.14 8.93 38.83
C GLY A 181 -2.38 8.19 37.73
N ALA A 182 -1.71 7.09 38.07
CA ALA A 182 -1.04 6.24 37.08
C ALA A 182 -2.03 5.66 36.05
N GLU A 183 -3.20 5.19 36.48
CA GLU A 183 -4.23 4.68 35.56
C GLU A 183 -4.76 5.78 34.64
N LEU A 184 -4.97 7.00 35.17
CA LEU A 184 -5.39 8.15 34.37
C LEU A 184 -4.38 8.49 33.27
N VAL A 185 -3.08 8.49 33.58
CA VAL A 185 -2.02 8.72 32.58
C VAL A 185 -2.04 7.62 31.50
N ARG A 186 -2.23 6.35 31.88
CA ARG A 186 -2.36 5.23 30.92
C ARG A 186 -3.52 5.42 29.95
N VAL A 187 -4.69 5.78 30.48
CA VAL A 187 -5.88 6.02 29.66
C VAL A 187 -5.67 7.21 28.72
N ILE A 188 -5.10 8.31 29.21
CA ILE A 188 -4.79 9.49 28.38
C ILE A 188 -3.82 9.14 27.24
N ARG A 189 -2.77 8.35 27.51
CA ARG A 189 -1.83 7.90 26.47
C ARG A 189 -2.50 7.02 25.41
N ARG A 190 -3.37 6.09 25.82
CA ARG A 190 -4.16 5.28 24.88
C ARG A 190 -5.11 6.12 24.03
N ILE A 191 -5.74 7.14 24.62
CA ILE A 191 -6.58 8.10 23.88
C ILE A 191 -5.76 8.79 22.79
N ALA A 192 -4.59 9.32 23.14
CA ALA A 192 -3.69 9.97 22.18
C ALA A 192 -3.28 9.02 21.05
N LEU A 193 -2.96 7.76 21.37
CA LEU A 193 -2.65 6.75 20.36
C LEU A 193 -3.83 6.50 19.40
N CYS A 194 -5.05 6.38 19.93
CA CYS A 194 -6.23 6.20 19.09
C CYS A 194 -6.46 7.42 18.19
N GLN A 195 -6.32 8.63 18.74
CA GLN A 195 -6.47 9.89 18.01
C GLN A 195 -5.42 10.08 16.91
N GLN A 196 -4.21 9.54 17.09
CA GLN A 196 -3.18 9.56 16.05
C GLN A 196 -3.42 8.51 14.96
N ARG A 197 -3.90 7.31 15.33
CA ARG A 197 -4.11 6.21 14.38
C ARG A 197 -5.35 6.41 13.52
N LEU A 198 -6.42 6.97 14.08
CA LEU A 198 -7.70 7.10 13.39
C LEU A 198 -7.59 7.91 12.06
N PRO A 199 -6.94 9.09 12.02
CA PRO A 199 -6.75 9.82 10.76
C PRO A 199 -5.95 9.04 9.71
N ALA A 200 -4.99 8.20 10.13
CA ALA A 200 -4.22 7.38 9.20
C ALA A 200 -5.10 6.31 8.54
N VAL A 201 -5.98 5.66 9.31
CA VAL A 201 -6.95 4.68 8.79
C VAL A 201 -7.98 5.37 7.89
N GLU A 202 -8.49 6.53 8.30
CA GLU A 202 -9.44 7.31 7.50
C GLU A 202 -8.82 7.75 6.17
N LYS A 203 -7.55 8.18 6.18
CA LYS A 203 -6.83 8.49 4.95
C LYS A 203 -6.71 7.26 4.04
N GLN A 204 -6.33 6.11 4.58
CA GLN A 204 -6.24 4.87 3.79
C GLN A 204 -7.59 4.45 3.19
N LEU A 205 -8.69 4.63 3.94
CA LEU A 205 -10.04 4.42 3.43
C LEU A 205 -10.40 5.39 2.30
N ALA A 206 -10.02 6.67 2.42
CA ALA A 206 -10.24 7.68 1.39
C ALA A 206 -9.39 7.40 0.14
N ASP A 207 -8.13 7.01 0.31
CA ASP A 207 -7.24 6.65 -0.80
C ASP A 207 -7.82 5.45 -1.58
N LEU A 208 -8.33 4.42 -0.88
CA LEU A 208 -9.01 3.29 -1.53
C LEU A 208 -10.31 3.69 -2.25
N GLN A 209 -11.03 4.71 -1.78
CA GLN A 209 -12.24 5.18 -2.45
C GLN A 209 -11.96 5.80 -3.83
N HIS A 210 -10.76 6.35 -4.02
CA HIS A 210 -10.34 6.97 -5.28
C HIS A 210 -9.51 6.03 -6.17
N ASP A 211 -9.33 4.77 -5.77
CA ASP A 211 -8.65 3.78 -6.59
C ASP A 211 -9.54 3.38 -7.80
N PRO A 212 -9.07 3.49 -9.06
CA PRO A 212 -9.84 3.10 -10.24
C PRO A 212 -10.33 1.65 -10.22
N LEU A 213 -9.56 0.75 -9.60
CA LEU A 213 -9.96 -0.65 -9.47
C LEU A 213 -11.12 -0.81 -8.48
N MET A 214 -11.22 0.06 -7.48
CA MET A 214 -12.37 0.12 -6.57
C MET A 214 -13.65 0.54 -7.29
N ASP A 215 -13.58 1.48 -8.23
CA ASP A 215 -14.72 1.86 -9.06
C ASP A 215 -15.16 0.68 -9.95
N MET A 216 -14.22 -0.04 -10.55
CA MET A 216 -14.53 -1.25 -11.33
C MET A 216 -15.15 -2.35 -10.47
N LEU A 217 -14.67 -2.55 -9.24
CA LEU A 217 -15.27 -3.47 -8.28
C LEU A 217 -16.72 -3.06 -7.98
N ARG A 218 -16.98 -1.78 -7.72
CA ARG A 218 -18.33 -1.27 -7.44
C ARG A 218 -19.28 -1.51 -8.61
N MET A 219 -18.85 -1.21 -9.84
CA MET A 219 -19.61 -1.49 -11.05
C MET A 219 -19.88 -3.00 -11.22
N SER A 220 -18.88 -3.84 -10.93
CA SER A 220 -19.04 -5.29 -10.99
C SER A 220 -20.03 -5.81 -9.97
N GLN A 221 -20.00 -5.30 -8.73
CA GLN A 221 -20.94 -5.66 -7.67
C GLN A 221 -22.35 -5.21 -8.01
N GLU A 222 -22.51 -4.02 -8.59
CA GLU A 222 -23.81 -3.53 -9.06
C GLU A 222 -24.37 -4.41 -10.18
N ALA A 223 -23.57 -4.77 -11.19
CA ALA A 223 -23.97 -5.70 -12.23
C ALA A 223 -24.39 -7.06 -11.64
N GLN A 224 -23.67 -7.56 -10.62
CA GLN A 224 -23.98 -8.82 -9.96
C GLN A 224 -25.33 -8.81 -9.24
N ARG A 225 -25.78 -7.65 -8.71
CA ARG A 225 -27.12 -7.50 -8.13
C ARG A 225 -28.23 -7.72 -9.16
N PHE A 226 -27.95 -7.49 -10.44
CA PHE A 226 -28.84 -7.78 -11.57
C PHE A 226 -28.54 -9.13 -12.23
N GLY A 227 -27.78 -10.02 -11.57
CA GLY A 227 -27.43 -11.34 -12.07
C GLY A 227 -26.42 -11.34 -13.23
N ARG A 228 -25.72 -10.22 -13.45
CA ARG A 228 -24.74 -10.06 -14.53
C ARG A 228 -23.31 -10.20 -14.01
N ASP A 229 -22.43 -10.72 -14.87
CA ASP A 229 -21.01 -10.87 -14.57
C ASP A 229 -20.18 -9.99 -15.51
N MET A 230 -19.89 -8.77 -15.06
CA MET A 230 -19.19 -7.78 -15.87
C MET A 230 -17.80 -8.26 -16.32
N LEU A 231 -17.08 -9.02 -15.48
CA LEU A 231 -15.76 -9.53 -15.86
C LEU A 231 -15.86 -10.63 -16.92
N ALA A 232 -16.84 -11.52 -16.79
CA ALA A 232 -17.10 -12.53 -17.82
C ALA A 232 -17.55 -11.91 -19.14
N GLU A 233 -18.44 -10.91 -19.11
CA GLU A 233 -18.88 -10.16 -20.30
C GLU A 233 -17.68 -9.47 -21.00
N LYS A 234 -16.81 -8.80 -20.22
CA LYS A 234 -15.58 -8.21 -20.77
C LYS A 234 -14.62 -9.24 -21.35
N ALA A 235 -14.50 -10.40 -20.71
CA ALA A 235 -13.67 -11.49 -21.21
C ALA A 235 -14.21 -12.04 -22.55
N ALA A 236 -15.53 -12.21 -22.67
CA ALA A 236 -16.18 -12.64 -23.90
C ALA A 236 -15.98 -11.63 -25.05
N ALA A 237 -16.14 -10.33 -24.78
CA ALA A 237 -15.86 -9.28 -25.77
C ALA A 237 -14.42 -9.33 -26.28
N LEU A 238 -13.44 -9.53 -25.38
CA LEU A 238 -12.04 -9.71 -25.78
C LEU A 238 -11.82 -10.98 -26.61
N ASP A 239 -12.51 -12.08 -26.29
CA ASP A 239 -12.43 -13.31 -27.08
C ASP A 239 -12.97 -13.10 -28.52
N GLU A 240 -14.03 -12.30 -28.69
CA GLU A 240 -14.54 -11.89 -30.00
C GLU A 240 -13.54 -11.02 -30.77
N GLU A 241 -12.94 -10.02 -30.12
CA GLU A 241 -11.90 -9.16 -30.72
C GLU A 241 -10.67 -9.97 -31.16
N ILE A 242 -10.23 -10.91 -30.32
CA ILE A 242 -9.13 -11.83 -30.63
C ILE A 242 -9.49 -12.69 -31.85
N ALA A 243 -10.70 -13.24 -31.90
CA ALA A 243 -11.15 -14.06 -33.03
C ALA A 243 -11.18 -13.25 -34.34
N ALA A 244 -11.67 -12.01 -34.28
CA ALA A 244 -11.69 -11.09 -35.42
C ALA A 244 -10.26 -10.76 -35.90
N ALA A 245 -9.36 -10.42 -35.00
CA ALA A 245 -7.96 -10.13 -35.32
C ALA A 245 -7.25 -11.34 -35.94
N GLN A 246 -7.48 -12.55 -35.40
CA GLN A 246 -6.95 -13.79 -35.98
C GLN A 246 -7.49 -14.06 -37.38
N ALA A 247 -8.79 -13.87 -37.61
CA ALA A 247 -9.40 -14.04 -38.92
C ALA A 247 -8.83 -13.06 -39.94
N MET A 248 -8.62 -11.79 -39.54
CA MET A 248 -7.98 -10.78 -40.38
C MET A 248 -6.54 -11.15 -40.72
N LEU A 249 -5.77 -11.61 -39.74
CA LEU A 249 -4.37 -12.02 -39.94
C LEU A 249 -4.29 -13.17 -40.97
N ARG A 250 -5.13 -14.20 -40.82
CA ARG A 250 -5.20 -15.33 -41.75
C ARG A 250 -5.54 -14.88 -43.18
N ARG A 251 -6.53 -13.99 -43.35
CA ARG A 251 -6.90 -13.44 -44.67
C ARG A 251 -5.73 -12.70 -45.31
N MET A 252 -5.00 -11.92 -44.53
CA MET A 252 -3.85 -11.17 -45.04
C MET A 252 -2.67 -12.06 -45.44
N GLN A 253 -2.43 -13.14 -44.71
CA GLN A 253 -1.39 -14.12 -45.00
C GLN A 253 -1.75 -14.99 -46.22
N ALA A 254 -3.01 -15.45 -46.32
CA ALA A 254 -3.49 -16.24 -47.45
C ALA A 254 -3.42 -15.46 -48.79
N GLY A 255 -3.73 -14.17 -48.76
CA GLY A 255 -3.58 -13.30 -49.93
C GLY A 255 -2.13 -13.00 -50.34
N ASP A 256 -1.13 -13.39 -49.54
CA ASP A 256 0.30 -13.26 -49.86
C ASP A 256 0.90 -14.57 -50.42
N GLY A 257 0.27 -15.73 -50.18
CA GLY A 257 0.73 -17.05 -50.63
C GLY A 257 0.16 -17.55 -51.97
N SER A 258 -0.72 -16.78 -52.62
CA SER A 258 -1.32 -17.11 -53.94
C SER A 258 -0.73 -16.29 -55.10
N ARG A 259 0.53 -15.90 -55.02
CA ARG A 259 1.24 -15.17 -56.10
C ARG A 259 2.58 -15.81 -56.41
#